data_AF-A0A4Z0QTC4-F1
#
_entry.id   AF-A0A4Z0QTC4-F1
#
_cell.length_a   1.000
_cell.length_b   1.000
_cell.length_c   1.000
_cell.angle_alpha   90.00
_cell.angle_beta   90.00
_cell.angle_gamma   90.00
#
_symmetry.space_group_name_H-M   'P 1'
#
loop_
_entity.id
_entity.type
_entity.pdbx_description
1 polymer ?
#
loop_
_entity_poly.entity_id
_entity_poly.type
_entity_poly.pdbx_seq_one_letter_code
_entity_poly.pdbx_strand_id
1 'polypeptide(L)'
;MISEHVQLNSKQQHPFIQGLRKVREQQFLQQIIDNSSDAIFVIDKFGNVLFANAGAGKFMGYKAEELIGKNVEDLLKEGLYDWSPTMKAIKTRSLVSGNVRNNRGVQSMATSNPLIDENGDIVMVITNAREKNVIDEYIAALEKEKTTVNRYKTAVEYLSEMDLESKEIVAESQQMRQIIEVSNVIAKTDSTVMLIGETGTGKEVMARHIHRNSFRSKEPFIPVNCAAIPHELLESEFFGYVRGAFSGANPQGKPGLIEVADNGTLFLDEIAELPLAMQSKLLRVLESSEVQRLGDTSIYKANVRFIAATNKDLKAMISQKLFRSDLYYRLNVIPIKLPPLKERAEDILIFAHKFLKELNKKYALKKAFSAQATQAFLDYSWPGNVRELRNVIERLVITSTSDILYFEYDLECLPEIDIAYQGTLKSVMKAVEEKYIHQMLAECGGRVDEAARRLGVHRTMLYRKKNNEFK
;
A
#
# COMPACT_ATOMS: atom_id res chain seq x y z
N MET A 1 -32.22 -40.29 22.46
CA MET A 1 -31.74 -40.85 21.19
C MET A 1 -30.42 -40.16 20.86
N ILE A 2 -29.31 -40.90 21.00
CA ILE A 2 -28.09 -40.84 20.17
C ILE A 2 -27.48 -39.43 20.05
N SER A 3 -26.50 -38.97 20.83
CA SER A 3 -25.13 -39.49 21.06
C SER A 3 -24.42 -39.99 19.80
N GLU A 4 -23.97 -39.08 18.94
CA GLU A 4 -22.83 -39.33 18.05
C GLU A 4 -22.37 -38.04 17.33
N HIS A 5 -21.04 -37.91 17.16
CA HIS A 5 -20.28 -36.96 16.32
C HIS A 5 -19.40 -35.94 17.04
N VAL A 6 -18.42 -36.46 17.79
CA VAL A 6 -17.00 -36.19 17.49
C VAL A 6 -16.23 -37.51 17.65
N GLN A 7 -16.34 -38.40 16.66
CA GLN A 7 -15.37 -39.48 16.49
C GLN A 7 -14.11 -38.85 15.88
N LEU A 8 -13.19 -38.43 16.74
CA LEU A 8 -11.79 -38.24 16.33
C LEU A 8 -11.25 -39.61 15.94
N ASN A 9 -11.07 -39.81 14.64
CA ASN A 9 -10.42 -40.97 14.03
C ASN A 9 -9.13 -41.32 14.78
N SER A 10 -9.19 -42.39 15.58
CA SER A 10 -8.10 -42.94 16.39
C SER A 10 -7.05 -43.72 15.58
N LYS A 11 -6.90 -43.44 14.28
CA LYS A 11 -5.98 -44.16 13.40
C LYS A 11 -5.34 -43.24 12.36
N GLN A 12 -4.42 -42.39 12.83
CA GLN A 12 -3.23 -41.95 12.09
C GLN A 12 -2.35 -41.10 13.03
N GLN A 13 -1.78 -41.75 14.05
CA GLN A 13 -0.66 -41.16 14.79
C GLN A 13 0.58 -41.20 13.87
N HIS A 14 1.26 -40.05 13.73
CA HIS A 14 2.45 -39.84 12.90
C HIS A 14 3.50 -40.95 13.14
N PRO A 15 4.20 -41.48 12.10
CA PRO A 15 5.12 -42.62 12.21
C PRO A 15 6.25 -42.45 13.24
N PHE A 16 6.51 -41.22 13.67
CA PHE A 16 7.41 -40.89 14.77
C PHE A 16 6.92 -41.39 16.14
N ILE A 17 5.59 -41.42 16.37
CA ILE A 17 4.95 -41.87 17.62
C ILE A 17 4.94 -43.41 17.71
N GLN A 18 4.92 -44.12 16.57
CA GLN A 18 4.84 -45.59 16.53
C GLN A 18 6.16 -46.31 16.91
N GLY A 19 7.30 -45.62 16.93
CA GLY A 19 8.62 -46.22 17.18
C GLY A 19 9.03 -46.39 18.65
N LEU A 20 8.21 -45.93 19.60
CA LEU A 20 8.57 -45.87 21.01
C LEU A 20 7.93 -47.05 21.79
N ARG A 21 8.62 -48.19 21.86
CA ARG A 21 8.30 -49.23 22.87
C ARG A 21 8.57 -48.66 24.27
N LYS A 22 7.65 -48.83 25.23
CA LYS A 22 7.63 -48.42 26.66
C LYS A 22 8.91 -47.95 27.38
N VAL A 23 10.10 -48.47 27.06
CA VAL A 23 11.40 -48.01 27.62
C VAL A 23 11.98 -46.81 26.86
N ARG A 24 11.72 -46.69 25.54
CA ARG A 24 12.11 -45.54 24.70
C ARG A 24 11.23 -44.30 24.92
N GLU A 25 9.98 -44.46 25.32
CA GLU A 25 9.05 -43.33 25.57
C GLU A 25 9.53 -42.44 26.71
N GLN A 26 10.00 -43.04 27.82
CA GLN A 26 10.49 -42.29 28.98
C GLN A 26 11.77 -41.50 28.65
N GLN A 27 12.74 -42.11 27.96
CA GLN A 27 13.96 -41.40 27.55
C GLN A 27 13.67 -40.27 26.56
N PHE A 28 12.71 -40.47 25.67
CA PHE A 28 12.31 -39.45 24.70
C PHE A 28 11.57 -38.27 25.36
N LEU A 29 10.63 -38.55 26.26
CA LEU A 29 9.95 -37.52 27.07
C LEU A 29 10.94 -36.75 27.95
N GLN A 30 11.90 -37.45 28.55
CA GLN A 30 12.96 -36.86 29.35
C GLN A 30 13.81 -35.89 28.52
N GLN A 31 14.21 -36.29 27.31
CA GLN A 31 14.96 -35.43 26.39
C GLN A 31 14.18 -34.18 25.95
N ILE A 32 12.86 -34.28 25.75
CA ILE A 32 12.02 -33.13 25.44
C ILE A 32 12.00 -32.14 26.61
N ILE A 33 11.83 -32.65 27.83
CA ILE A 33 11.73 -31.84 29.04
C ILE A 33 13.08 -31.19 29.39
N ASP A 34 14.19 -31.90 29.22
CA ASP A 34 15.53 -31.38 29.52
C ASP A 34 16.03 -30.35 28.51
N ASN A 35 15.57 -30.41 27.26
CA ASN A 35 15.86 -29.39 26.24
C ASN A 35 14.89 -28.19 26.29
N SER A 36 13.90 -28.20 27.17
CA SER A 36 13.05 -27.03 27.38
C SER A 36 13.87 -25.87 27.96
N SER A 37 13.70 -24.69 27.37
CA SER A 37 14.22 -23.44 27.90
C SER A 37 13.56 -23.02 29.21
N ASP A 38 12.34 -23.50 29.45
CA ASP A 38 11.56 -23.19 30.65
C ASP A 38 12.00 -24.08 31.82
N ALA A 39 12.00 -23.52 33.02
CA ALA A 39 12.16 -24.29 34.24
C ALA A 39 10.90 -25.11 34.48
N ILE A 40 11.03 -26.43 34.61
CA ILE A 40 9.91 -27.36 34.82
C ILE A 40 10.15 -28.14 36.11
N PHE A 41 9.13 -28.16 36.97
CA PHE A 41 9.07 -28.94 38.19
C PHE A 41 7.84 -29.85 38.18
N VAL A 42 7.99 -31.08 38.65
CA VAL A 42 6.87 -31.96 39.02
C VAL A 42 6.94 -32.20 40.52
N ILE A 43 5.86 -31.92 41.20
CA ILE A 43 5.80 -31.84 42.66
C ILE A 43 4.64 -32.72 43.13
N ASP A 44 4.83 -33.49 44.19
CA ASP A 44 3.76 -34.31 44.75
C ASP A 44 2.70 -33.46 45.50
N LYS A 45 1.64 -34.11 45.97
CA LYS A 45 0.56 -33.45 46.74
C LYS A 45 0.99 -32.88 48.09
N PHE A 46 2.17 -33.25 48.60
CA PHE A 46 2.74 -32.77 49.86
C PHE A 46 3.79 -31.67 49.65
N GLY A 47 4.06 -31.28 48.40
CA GLY A 47 5.04 -30.25 48.06
C GLY A 47 6.46 -30.78 47.86
N ASN A 48 6.69 -32.09 47.79
CA ASN A 48 8.03 -32.65 47.52
C ASN A 48 8.30 -32.67 46.02
N VAL A 49 9.48 -32.19 45.61
CA VAL A 49 9.90 -32.19 44.22
C VAL A 49 10.20 -33.63 43.78
N LEU A 50 9.40 -34.15 42.87
CA LEU A 50 9.62 -35.46 42.24
C LEU A 50 10.58 -35.37 41.06
N PHE A 51 10.54 -34.22 40.37
CA PHE A 51 11.34 -33.99 39.17
C PHE A 51 11.65 -32.50 38.99
N ALA A 52 12.86 -32.22 38.51
CA ALA A 52 13.29 -30.91 38.05
C ALA A 52 14.15 -31.09 36.79
N ASN A 53 13.93 -30.28 35.76
CA ASN A 53 14.77 -30.31 34.56
C ASN A 53 16.03 -29.43 34.72
N ALA A 54 16.93 -29.48 33.72
CA ALA A 54 18.12 -28.61 33.70
C ALA A 54 17.78 -27.11 33.79
N GLY A 55 16.65 -26.67 33.21
CA GLY A 55 16.14 -25.30 33.31
C GLY A 55 15.81 -24.90 34.76
N ALA A 56 15.15 -25.79 35.50
CA ALA A 56 14.84 -25.62 36.92
C ALA A 56 16.10 -25.52 37.79
N GLY A 57 17.11 -26.35 37.53
CA GLY A 57 18.42 -26.25 38.19
C GLY A 57 19.06 -24.87 37.98
N LYS A 58 19.14 -24.41 36.73
CA LYS A 58 19.65 -23.07 36.39
C LYS A 58 18.85 -21.96 37.07
N PHE A 59 17.52 -22.06 37.09
CA PHE A 59 16.62 -21.09 37.70
C PHE A 59 16.75 -21.00 39.23
N MET A 60 17.00 -22.14 39.90
CA MET A 60 17.18 -22.20 41.35
C MET A 60 18.63 -21.98 41.78
N GLY A 61 19.59 -22.12 40.87
CA GLY A 61 21.03 -22.05 41.18
C GLY A 61 21.57 -23.35 41.80
N TYR A 62 20.91 -24.48 41.56
CA TYR A 62 21.28 -25.81 42.03
C TYR A 62 21.49 -26.75 40.83
N LYS A 63 22.12 -27.90 41.07
CA LYS A 63 21.97 -29.00 40.11
C LYS A 63 20.54 -29.54 40.17
N ALA A 64 19.98 -29.95 39.04
CA ALA A 64 18.59 -30.40 38.97
C ALA A 64 18.34 -31.58 39.92
N GLU A 65 19.32 -32.47 40.05
CA GLU A 65 19.29 -33.64 40.93
C GLU A 65 19.26 -33.27 42.42
N GLU A 66 19.84 -32.12 42.80
CA GLU A 66 19.86 -31.63 44.19
C GLU A 66 18.50 -31.06 44.62
N LEU A 67 17.62 -30.78 43.67
CA LEU A 67 16.27 -30.29 43.94
C LEU A 67 15.29 -31.43 44.20
N ILE A 68 15.56 -32.63 43.69
CA ILE A 68 14.70 -33.81 43.85
C ILE A 68 14.66 -34.21 45.33
N GLY A 69 13.44 -34.42 45.85
CA GLY A 69 13.19 -34.79 47.24
C GLY A 69 13.10 -33.60 48.21
N LYS A 70 13.46 -32.38 47.79
CA LYS A 70 13.26 -31.18 48.63
C LYS A 70 11.80 -30.77 48.65
N ASN A 71 11.34 -30.22 49.79
CA ASN A 71 9.99 -29.68 49.90
C ASN A 71 9.95 -28.20 49.51
N VAL A 72 8.97 -27.80 48.71
CA VAL A 72 8.81 -26.41 48.25
C VAL A 72 8.59 -25.43 49.41
N GLU A 73 7.97 -25.85 50.51
CA GLU A 73 7.80 -24.99 51.68
C GLU A 73 9.12 -24.70 52.38
N ASP A 74 10.03 -25.67 52.43
CA ASP A 74 11.37 -25.50 53.01
C ASP A 74 12.23 -24.60 52.13
N LEU A 75 12.16 -24.78 50.80
CA LEU A 75 12.84 -23.89 49.85
C LEU A 75 12.36 -22.43 49.98
N LEU A 76 11.07 -22.23 50.27
CA LEU A 76 10.50 -20.91 50.54
C LEU A 76 11.03 -20.33 51.88
N LYS A 77 11.12 -21.14 52.93
CA LYS A 77 11.66 -20.73 54.25
C LYS A 77 13.15 -20.40 54.19
N GLU A 78 13.92 -21.10 53.36
CA GLU A 78 15.32 -20.79 53.05
C GLU A 78 15.48 -19.48 52.26
N GLY A 79 14.38 -18.86 51.84
CA GLY A 79 14.37 -17.58 51.14
C GLY A 79 14.80 -17.69 49.68
N LEU A 80 14.77 -18.89 49.08
CA LEU A 80 15.17 -19.10 47.69
C LEU A 80 14.27 -18.35 46.70
N TYR A 81 13.03 -18.06 47.10
CA TYR A 81 12.09 -17.24 46.36
C TYR A 81 11.05 -16.63 47.30
N ASP A 82 10.27 -15.65 46.82
CA ASP A 82 9.41 -14.80 47.66
C ASP A 82 8.03 -15.38 47.98
N TRP A 83 7.47 -16.23 47.12
CA TRP A 83 6.26 -17.02 47.39
C TRP A 83 6.12 -18.20 46.42
N SER A 84 5.30 -19.20 46.78
CA SER A 84 5.13 -20.44 45.98
C SER A 84 3.75 -20.51 45.29
N PRO A 85 3.68 -20.38 43.95
CA PRO A 85 2.48 -20.70 43.17
C PRO A 85 2.04 -22.15 43.37
N THR A 86 2.98 -23.08 43.53
CA THR A 86 2.72 -24.49 43.80
C THR A 86 1.94 -24.67 45.11
N MET A 87 2.40 -24.07 46.20
CA MET A 87 1.71 -24.18 47.50
C MET A 87 0.29 -23.62 47.42
N LYS A 88 0.11 -22.52 46.68
CA LYS A 88 -1.23 -21.94 46.48
C LYS A 88 -2.11 -22.86 45.64
N ALA A 89 -1.58 -23.45 44.56
CA ALA A 89 -2.29 -24.39 43.70
C ALA A 89 -2.70 -25.68 44.45
N ILE A 90 -1.86 -26.20 45.35
CA ILE A 90 -2.20 -27.33 46.22
C ILE A 90 -3.37 -26.97 47.13
N LYS A 91 -3.32 -25.77 47.75
CA LYS A 91 -4.38 -25.31 48.67
C LYS A 91 -5.70 -25.02 47.96
N THR A 92 -5.67 -24.40 46.79
CA THR A 92 -6.88 -24.00 46.05
C THR A 92 -7.41 -25.10 45.13
N ARG A 93 -6.63 -26.17 44.89
CA ARG A 93 -6.92 -27.21 43.89
C ARG A 93 -7.22 -26.62 42.50
N SER A 94 -6.54 -25.52 42.15
CA SER A 94 -6.76 -24.80 40.90
C SER A 94 -5.45 -24.35 40.27
N LEU A 95 -5.49 -24.02 38.98
CA LEU A 95 -4.36 -23.38 38.31
C LEU A 95 -4.04 -22.04 39.00
N VAL A 96 -2.75 -21.80 39.24
CA VAL A 96 -2.25 -20.55 39.82
C VAL A 96 -1.08 -20.06 38.98
N SER A 97 -1.15 -18.81 38.54
CA SER A 97 -0.05 -18.11 37.86
C SER A 97 0.34 -16.87 38.65
N GLY A 98 1.63 -16.52 38.62
CA GLY A 98 2.08 -15.23 39.10
C GLY A 98 3.59 -15.04 39.03
N ASN A 99 4.02 -13.83 39.36
CA ASN A 99 5.43 -13.44 39.33
C ASN A 99 6.13 -13.92 40.59
N VAL A 100 7.18 -14.72 40.42
CA VAL A 100 8.05 -15.22 41.50
C VAL A 100 9.42 -14.56 41.35
N ARG A 101 9.98 -14.07 42.44
CA ARG A 101 11.33 -13.53 42.49
C ARG A 101 12.22 -14.46 43.30
N ASN A 102 13.32 -14.93 42.71
CA ASN A 102 14.29 -15.76 43.42
C ASN A 102 15.26 -14.91 44.27
N ASN A 103 16.05 -15.57 45.11
CA ASN A 103 17.08 -14.94 45.98
C ASN A 103 18.21 -14.22 45.22
N ARG A 104 18.35 -14.46 43.91
CA ARG A 104 19.28 -13.77 43.01
C ARG A 104 18.66 -12.52 42.39
N GLY A 105 17.41 -12.20 42.70
CA GLY A 105 16.68 -11.04 42.18
C GLY A 105 16.06 -11.24 40.80
N VAL A 106 16.15 -12.45 40.22
CA VAL A 106 15.53 -12.76 38.93
C VAL A 106 14.02 -12.90 39.11
N GLN A 107 13.25 -12.15 38.33
CA GLN A 107 11.80 -12.26 38.26
C GLN A 107 11.39 -13.24 37.16
N SER A 108 10.46 -14.13 37.47
CA SER A 108 9.91 -15.11 36.53
C SER A 108 8.40 -15.17 36.63
N MET A 109 7.73 -15.37 35.49
CA MET A 109 6.33 -15.77 35.48
C MET A 109 6.26 -17.28 35.68
N ALA A 110 5.64 -17.73 36.78
CA ALA A 110 5.47 -19.14 37.08
C ALA A 110 3.99 -19.53 37.04
N THR A 111 3.67 -20.68 36.45
CA THR A 111 2.32 -21.26 36.45
C THR A 111 2.36 -22.67 37.00
N SER A 112 1.55 -22.93 38.03
CA SER A 112 1.40 -24.24 38.66
C SER A 112 0.02 -24.80 38.34
N ASN A 113 -0.01 -25.97 37.71
CA ASN A 113 -1.23 -26.67 37.34
C ASN A 113 -1.33 -27.99 38.12
N PRO A 114 -2.29 -28.14 39.05
CA PRO A 114 -2.51 -29.40 39.74
C PRO A 114 -3.21 -30.40 38.83
N LEU A 115 -2.67 -31.62 38.74
CA LEU A 115 -3.28 -32.76 38.08
C LEU A 115 -4.14 -33.50 39.09
N ILE A 116 -5.44 -33.54 38.83
CA ILE A 116 -6.47 -34.07 39.74
C ILE A 116 -6.98 -35.39 39.15
N ASP A 117 -7.15 -36.42 39.98
CA ASP A 117 -7.72 -37.70 39.57
C ASP A 117 -9.27 -37.69 39.56
N GLU A 118 -9.86 -38.82 39.17
CA GLU A 118 -11.32 -38.99 39.11
C GLU A 118 -12.00 -38.88 40.50
N ASN A 119 -11.25 -39.05 41.59
CA ASN A 119 -11.74 -38.93 42.96
C ASN A 119 -11.65 -37.50 43.52
N GLY A 120 -11.06 -36.56 42.76
CA GLY A 120 -10.86 -35.18 43.18
C GLY A 120 -9.58 -34.95 44.00
N ASP A 121 -8.68 -35.93 44.04
CA ASP A 121 -7.41 -35.84 44.74
C ASP A 121 -6.28 -35.35 43.82
N ILE A 122 -5.37 -34.54 44.36
CA ILE A 122 -4.19 -34.10 43.62
C ILE A 122 -3.22 -35.27 43.50
N VAL A 123 -2.91 -35.65 42.26
CA VAL A 123 -1.88 -36.64 41.92
C VAL A 123 -0.50 -35.98 41.99
N MET A 124 -0.36 -34.83 41.34
CA MET A 124 0.88 -34.04 41.27
C MET A 124 0.59 -32.62 40.79
N VAL A 125 1.55 -31.71 40.95
CA VAL A 125 1.52 -30.34 40.45
C VAL A 125 2.66 -30.13 39.48
N ILE A 126 2.35 -29.70 38.27
CA ILE A 126 3.34 -29.32 37.26
C ILE A 126 3.51 -27.82 37.33
N THR A 127 4.74 -27.36 37.57
CA THR A 127 5.07 -25.93 37.60
C THR A 127 6.05 -25.61 36.51
N ASN A 128 5.69 -24.68 35.62
CA ASN A 128 6.61 -24.08 34.68
C ASN A 128 6.96 -22.65 35.11
N ALA A 129 8.20 -22.23 34.88
CA ALA A 129 8.65 -20.87 35.15
C ALA A 129 9.54 -20.36 34.02
N ARG A 130 9.29 -19.12 33.60
CA ARG A 130 10.05 -18.43 32.56
C ARG A 130 10.51 -17.07 33.06
N GLU A 131 11.78 -16.75 32.83
CA GLU A 131 12.37 -15.47 33.22
C GLU A 131 11.72 -14.30 32.48
N LYS A 132 11.50 -13.20 33.20
CA LYS A 132 10.80 -12.03 32.69
C LYS A 132 11.64 -11.18 31.73
N ASN A 133 12.97 -11.16 31.89
CA ASN A 133 13.87 -10.37 31.04
C ASN A 133 13.72 -10.68 29.54
N VAL A 134 13.51 -11.95 29.17
CA VAL A 134 13.29 -12.36 27.78
C VAL A 134 11.96 -11.83 27.22
N ILE A 135 10.94 -11.69 28.07
CA ILE A 135 9.64 -11.14 27.70
C ILE A 135 9.72 -9.61 27.60
N ASP A 136 10.38 -8.97 28.56
CA ASP A 136 10.54 -7.51 28.59
C ASP A 136 11.42 -7.02 27.43
N GLU A 137 12.47 -7.75 27.03
CA GLU A 137 13.26 -7.46 25.82
C GLU A 137 12.42 -7.59 24.55
N TYR A 138 11.55 -8.59 24.47
CA TYR A 138 10.65 -8.77 23.32
C TYR A 138 9.61 -7.65 23.23
N ILE A 139 9.05 -7.24 24.38
CA ILE A 139 8.12 -6.12 24.46
C ILE A 139 8.81 -4.81 24.07
N ALA A 140 10.02 -4.55 24.59
CA ALA A 140 10.79 -3.35 24.26
C ALA A 140 11.18 -3.28 22.77
N ALA A 141 11.51 -4.42 22.16
CA ALA A 141 11.75 -4.51 20.72
C ALA A 141 10.48 -4.18 19.91
N LEU A 142 9.33 -4.73 20.29
CA LEU A 142 8.03 -4.47 19.66
C LEU A 142 7.59 -3.00 19.81
N GLU A 143 7.83 -2.38 20.96
CA GLU A 143 7.52 -0.96 21.17
C GLU A 143 8.42 -0.05 20.33
N LYS A 144 9.71 -0.37 20.21
CA LYS A 144 10.64 0.37 19.34
C LYS A 144 10.26 0.29 17.86
N GLU A 145 9.77 -0.86 17.43
CA GLU A 145 9.29 -1.06 16.07
C GLU A 145 8.01 -0.26 15.80
N LYS A 146 7.00 -0.38 16.68
CA LYS A 146 5.76 0.40 16.59
C LYS A 146 5.98 1.91 16.58
N THR A 147 6.90 2.40 17.42
CA THR A 147 7.23 3.84 17.46
C THR A 147 7.91 4.30 16.17
N THR A 148 8.69 3.45 15.53
CA THR A 148 9.31 3.75 14.23
C THR A 148 8.25 3.86 13.14
N VAL A 149 7.35 2.87 13.02
CA VAL A 149 6.24 2.91 12.06
C VAL A 149 5.37 4.14 12.28
N ASN A 150 5.02 4.46 13.52
CA ASN A 150 4.23 5.66 13.84
C ASN A 150 4.94 6.95 13.43
N ARG A 151 6.26 7.06 13.60
CA ARG A 151 7.03 8.23 13.13
C ARG A 151 6.97 8.37 11.61
N TYR A 152 7.13 7.28 10.87
CA TYR A 152 7.01 7.29 9.40
C TYR A 152 5.59 7.65 8.97
N LYS A 153 4.57 7.09 9.63
CA LYS A 153 3.16 7.40 9.39
C LYS A 153 2.89 8.89 9.57
N THR A 154 3.28 9.47 10.70
CA THR A 154 3.12 10.92 10.95
C THR A 154 3.89 11.78 9.93
N ALA A 155 5.09 11.37 9.52
CA ALA A 155 5.86 12.09 8.52
C ALA A 155 5.19 12.08 7.14
N VAL A 156 4.67 10.92 6.71
CA VAL A 156 3.98 10.79 5.41
C VAL A 156 2.63 11.50 5.43
N GLU A 157 1.89 11.42 6.54
CA GLU A 157 0.67 12.20 6.75
C GLU A 157 0.96 13.70 6.67
N TYR A 158 1.94 14.21 7.42
CA TYR A 158 2.33 15.62 7.40
C TYR A 158 2.72 16.11 5.98
N LEU A 159 3.54 15.34 5.26
CA LEU A 159 3.91 15.66 3.88
C LEU A 159 2.70 15.62 2.93
N SER A 160 1.82 14.63 3.10
CA SER A 160 0.58 14.54 2.33
C SER A 160 -0.40 15.67 2.64
N GLU A 161 -0.33 16.22 3.85
CA GLU A 161 -1.14 17.36 4.29
C GLU A 161 -0.60 18.71 3.78
N MET A 162 0.70 18.84 3.51
CA MET A 162 1.26 20.09 2.97
C MET A 162 0.84 20.38 1.52
N ASP A 163 0.46 19.35 0.75
CA ASP A 163 -0.06 19.48 -0.62
C ASP A 163 -1.57 19.86 -0.69
N LEU A 164 -2.21 20.17 0.45
CA LEU A 164 -3.68 20.23 0.63
C LEU A 164 -4.44 21.47 0.11
N GLU A 165 -3.86 22.39 -0.65
CA GLU A 165 -4.61 23.60 -1.02
C GLU A 165 -5.84 23.36 -1.91
N SER A 166 -6.05 22.17 -2.49
CA SER A 166 -7.26 21.85 -3.26
C SER A 166 -8.12 20.76 -2.60
N LYS A 167 -8.90 21.11 -1.57
CA LYS A 167 -9.80 20.18 -0.87
C LYS A 167 -11.03 19.73 -1.67
N GLU A 168 -11.39 20.44 -2.74
CA GLU A 168 -12.65 20.22 -3.46
C GLU A 168 -12.44 19.68 -4.88
N ILE A 169 -13.09 18.55 -5.17
CA ILE A 169 -13.31 18.06 -6.54
C ILE A 169 -14.27 19.02 -7.23
N VAL A 170 -13.88 19.46 -8.43
CA VAL A 170 -14.78 20.18 -9.34
C VAL A 170 -15.57 19.15 -10.17
N ALA A 171 -16.89 19.27 -10.14
CA ALA A 171 -17.81 18.38 -10.86
C ALA A 171 -19.14 19.08 -11.17
N GLU A 172 -19.12 19.96 -12.16
CA GLU A 172 -20.32 20.55 -12.76
C GLU A 172 -20.87 19.69 -13.89
N SER A 173 -20.00 19.02 -14.63
CA SER A 173 -20.41 18.11 -15.70
C SER A 173 -21.25 16.94 -15.15
N GLN A 174 -22.31 16.57 -15.87
CA GLN A 174 -23.21 15.48 -15.45
C GLN A 174 -22.45 14.17 -15.24
N GLN A 175 -21.48 13.88 -16.12
CA GLN A 175 -20.66 12.68 -16.04
C GLN A 175 -19.84 12.66 -14.74
N MET A 176 -19.22 13.78 -14.37
CA MET A 176 -18.41 13.86 -13.16
C MET A 176 -19.27 13.80 -11.89
N ARG A 177 -20.47 14.40 -11.89
CA ARG A 177 -21.43 14.26 -10.79
C ARG A 177 -21.83 12.80 -10.53
N GLN A 178 -22.15 12.06 -11.59
CA GLN A 178 -22.47 10.63 -11.50
C GLN A 178 -21.30 9.82 -10.93
N ILE A 179 -20.07 10.10 -11.39
CA ILE A 179 -18.87 9.43 -10.86
C ILE A 179 -18.69 9.73 -9.36
N ILE A 180 -18.93 10.96 -8.90
CA ILE A 180 -18.86 11.30 -7.47
C ILE A 180 -19.91 10.53 -6.67
N GLU A 181 -21.15 10.47 -7.14
CA GLU A 181 -22.22 9.73 -6.46
C GLU A 181 -21.86 8.26 -6.29
N VAL A 182 -21.41 7.62 -7.38
CA VAL A 182 -20.93 6.23 -7.36
C VAL A 182 -19.72 6.07 -6.43
N SER A 183 -18.78 7.00 -6.48
CA SER A 183 -17.58 6.99 -5.62
C SER A 183 -17.95 7.11 -4.13
N ASN A 184 -18.99 7.87 -3.78
CA ASN A 184 -19.47 7.99 -2.39
C ASN A 184 -20.09 6.69 -1.87
N VAL A 185 -20.74 5.91 -2.75
CA VAL A 185 -21.25 4.58 -2.40
C VAL A 185 -20.08 3.60 -2.20
N ILE A 186 -19.12 3.60 -3.12
CA ILE A 186 -17.92 2.74 -3.07
C ILE A 186 -17.02 3.09 -1.88
N ALA A 187 -16.97 4.36 -1.47
CA ALA A 187 -16.18 4.79 -0.32
C ALA A 187 -16.57 4.03 0.96
N LYS A 188 -17.86 3.67 1.10
CA LYS A 188 -18.42 2.91 2.23
C LYS A 188 -18.14 1.40 2.17
N THR A 189 -17.35 0.92 1.22
CA THR A 189 -16.90 -0.48 1.17
C THR A 189 -15.39 -0.55 1.33
N ASP A 190 -14.87 -1.77 1.57
CA ASP A 190 -13.43 -2.04 1.65
C ASP A 190 -12.87 -2.63 0.34
N SER A 191 -13.64 -2.56 -0.74
CA SER A 191 -13.26 -3.10 -2.03
C SER A 191 -12.12 -2.29 -2.68
N THR A 192 -11.26 -3.01 -3.40
CA THR A 192 -10.22 -2.41 -4.24
C THR A 192 -10.84 -1.61 -5.38
N VAL A 193 -10.35 -0.39 -5.58
CA VAL A 193 -10.83 0.51 -6.64
C VAL A 193 -9.74 0.69 -7.69
N MET A 194 -10.13 0.60 -8.97
CA MET A 194 -9.26 0.89 -10.11
C MET A 194 -9.69 2.19 -10.78
N LEU A 195 -8.86 3.22 -10.72
CA LEU A 195 -9.07 4.52 -11.37
C LEU A 195 -8.41 4.52 -12.75
N ILE A 196 -9.22 4.65 -13.79
CA ILE A 196 -8.77 4.60 -15.19
C ILE A 196 -8.96 5.97 -15.81
N GLY A 197 -7.90 6.55 -16.37
CA GLY A 197 -8.03 7.83 -17.08
C GLY A 197 -6.69 8.38 -17.50
N GLU A 198 -6.72 9.31 -18.46
CA GLU A 198 -5.53 9.97 -18.99
C GLU A 198 -4.72 10.69 -17.89
N THR A 199 -3.47 11.01 -18.19
CA THR A 199 -2.61 11.79 -17.28
C THR A 199 -3.20 13.18 -17.06
N GLY A 200 -3.21 13.64 -15.81
CA GLY A 200 -3.74 14.98 -15.47
C GLY A 200 -5.26 15.07 -15.32
N THR A 201 -6.01 13.96 -15.36
CA THR A 201 -7.48 13.95 -15.16
C THR A 201 -7.93 14.13 -13.70
N GLY A 202 -7.03 13.94 -12.73
CA GLY A 202 -7.31 14.09 -11.29
C GLY A 202 -7.52 12.77 -10.54
N LYS A 203 -6.90 11.67 -10.99
CA LYS A 203 -6.99 10.34 -10.34
C LYS A 203 -6.62 10.37 -8.85
N GLU A 204 -5.53 11.04 -8.48
CA GLU A 204 -5.14 11.16 -7.07
C GLU A 204 -6.18 11.92 -6.23
N VAL A 205 -6.75 13.01 -6.77
CA VAL A 205 -7.80 13.77 -6.08
C VAL A 205 -9.03 12.89 -5.85
N MET A 206 -9.40 12.06 -6.84
CA MET A 206 -10.47 11.08 -6.70
C MET A 206 -10.15 10.00 -5.64
N ALA A 207 -8.92 9.47 -5.63
CA ALA A 207 -8.50 8.50 -4.62
C ALA A 207 -8.60 9.06 -3.18
N ARG A 208 -8.16 10.32 -3.00
CA ARG A 208 -8.28 11.03 -1.72
C ARG A 208 -9.74 11.26 -1.34
N HIS A 209 -10.61 11.59 -2.30
CA HIS A 209 -12.04 11.74 -2.05
C HIS A 209 -12.69 10.43 -1.60
N ILE A 210 -12.37 9.31 -2.26
CA ILE A 210 -12.86 7.98 -1.85
C ILE A 210 -12.39 7.66 -0.43
N HIS A 211 -11.11 7.89 -0.12
CA HIS A 211 -10.57 7.66 1.22
C HIS A 211 -11.27 8.52 2.29
N ARG A 212 -11.42 9.83 2.05
CA ARG A 212 -12.07 10.77 2.99
C ARG A 212 -13.53 10.44 3.29
N ASN A 213 -14.23 9.83 2.33
CA ASN A 213 -15.63 9.41 2.50
C ASN A 213 -15.77 7.96 2.98
N SER A 214 -14.66 7.30 3.32
CA SER A 214 -14.66 5.92 3.79
C SER A 214 -14.66 5.79 5.31
N PHE A 215 -14.85 4.56 5.80
CA PHE A 215 -14.68 4.23 7.22
C PHE A 215 -13.24 4.42 7.71
N ARG A 216 -12.26 4.48 6.79
CA ARG A 216 -10.84 4.69 7.06
C ARG A 216 -10.41 6.15 6.93
N SER A 217 -11.36 7.10 6.91
CA SER A 217 -11.09 8.53 6.71
C SER A 217 -10.21 9.21 7.77
N LYS A 218 -10.07 8.59 8.95
CA LYS A 218 -9.16 9.02 10.03
C LYS A 218 -7.83 8.26 10.04
N GLU A 219 -7.71 7.25 9.19
CA GLU A 219 -6.53 6.40 9.06
C GLU A 219 -5.63 6.93 7.92
N PRO A 220 -4.38 6.48 7.79
CA PRO A 220 -3.43 7.10 6.89
C PRO A 220 -3.83 6.88 5.44
N PHE A 221 -3.62 7.92 4.62
CA PHE A 221 -3.65 7.80 3.17
C PHE A 221 -2.22 7.92 2.65
N ILE A 222 -1.70 6.84 2.10
CA ILE A 222 -0.32 6.76 1.60
C ILE A 222 -0.35 6.77 0.06
N PRO A 223 -0.06 7.90 -0.59
CA PRO A 223 0.08 7.96 -2.05
C PRO A 223 1.45 7.46 -2.48
N VAL A 224 1.48 6.62 -3.51
CA VAL A 224 2.71 6.07 -4.08
C VAL A 224 2.62 6.18 -5.60
N ASN A 225 3.54 6.94 -6.20
CA ASN A 225 3.70 6.95 -7.64
C ASN A 225 4.71 5.88 -8.03
N CYS A 226 4.23 4.80 -8.66
CA CYS A 226 5.07 3.66 -9.05
C CYS A 226 6.14 4.04 -10.08
N ALA A 227 5.89 5.07 -10.91
CA ALA A 227 6.82 5.53 -11.93
C ALA A 227 7.96 6.40 -11.37
N ALA A 228 7.75 7.03 -10.21
CA ALA A 228 8.73 7.92 -9.61
C ALA A 228 9.82 7.17 -8.83
N ILE A 229 9.56 5.92 -8.44
CA ILE A 229 10.49 5.11 -7.65
C ILE A 229 11.33 4.25 -8.61
N PRO A 230 12.67 4.32 -8.52
CA PRO A 230 13.54 3.44 -9.30
C PRO A 230 13.19 1.96 -9.09
N HIS A 231 13.21 1.17 -10.18
CA HIS A 231 12.78 -0.23 -10.13
C HIS A 231 13.54 -1.07 -9.09
N GLU A 232 14.81 -0.76 -8.85
CA GLU A 232 15.67 -1.43 -7.87
C GLU A 232 15.25 -1.14 -6.43
N LEU A 233 14.63 0.02 -6.18
CA LEU A 233 14.21 0.46 -4.84
C LEU A 233 12.74 0.16 -4.55
N LEU A 234 11.90 -0.05 -5.57
CA LEU A 234 10.47 -0.34 -5.43
C LEU A 234 10.18 -1.41 -4.38
N GLU A 235 10.94 -2.50 -4.39
CA GLU A 235 10.72 -3.59 -3.45
C GLU A 235 10.98 -3.14 -2.00
N SER A 236 12.12 -2.47 -1.78
CA SER A 236 12.52 -1.99 -0.47
C SER A 236 11.60 -0.90 0.07
N GLU A 237 11.01 -0.08 -0.80
CA GLU A 237 10.04 0.96 -0.44
C GLU A 237 8.68 0.35 -0.06
N PHE A 238 8.14 -0.58 -0.85
CA PHE A 238 6.83 -1.17 -0.59
C PHE A 238 6.83 -2.09 0.63
N PHE A 239 7.83 -2.97 0.72
CA PHE A 239 7.85 -4.07 1.68
C PHE A 239 8.72 -3.78 2.91
N GLY A 240 9.63 -2.81 2.82
CA GLY A 240 10.60 -2.53 3.89
C GLY A 240 11.67 -3.61 4.00
N TYR A 241 12.70 -3.37 4.80
CA TYR A 241 13.82 -4.28 4.95
C TYR A 241 14.36 -4.29 6.38
N VAL A 242 14.90 -5.44 6.78
CA VAL A 242 15.61 -5.58 8.05
C VAL A 242 17.07 -5.18 7.91
N ARG A 243 17.75 -4.95 9.03
CA ARG A 243 19.17 -4.63 9.07
C ARG A 243 19.97 -5.71 8.33
N GLY A 244 20.83 -5.28 7.40
CA GLY A 244 21.73 -6.18 6.67
C GLY A 244 21.10 -6.93 5.49
N ALA A 245 19.90 -6.55 5.05
CA ALA A 245 19.23 -7.20 3.92
C ALA A 245 20.00 -7.10 2.59
N PHE A 246 20.72 -5.99 2.35
CA PHE A 246 21.54 -5.77 1.15
C PHE A 246 22.63 -4.71 1.40
N SER A 247 23.63 -4.62 0.50
CA SER A 247 24.70 -3.62 0.55
C SER A 247 24.14 -2.20 0.38
N GLY A 248 24.27 -1.35 1.41
CA GLY A 248 23.70 0.00 1.43
C GLY A 248 22.37 0.13 2.20
N ALA A 249 21.83 -0.96 2.74
CA ALA A 249 20.69 -0.92 3.63
C ALA A 249 21.00 -0.08 4.89
N ASN A 250 20.03 0.74 5.32
CA ASN A 250 20.15 1.48 6.57
C ASN A 250 20.44 0.49 7.73
N PRO A 251 21.46 0.74 8.57
CA PRO A 251 21.78 -0.11 9.71
C PRO A 251 20.62 -0.31 10.71
N GLN A 252 19.59 0.53 10.66
CA GLN A 252 18.40 0.42 11.52
C GLN A 252 17.22 -0.30 10.85
N GLY A 253 17.34 -0.69 9.57
CA GLY A 253 16.21 -1.17 8.78
C GLY A 253 15.25 -0.04 8.38
N LYS A 254 14.18 -0.38 7.65
CA LYS A 254 13.13 0.56 7.23
C LYS A 254 11.79 -0.17 7.10
N PRO A 255 10.69 0.33 7.70
CA PRO A 255 9.36 -0.23 7.47
C PRO A 255 8.89 0.07 6.04
N GLY A 256 8.09 -0.84 5.48
CA GLY A 256 7.54 -0.68 4.12
C GLY A 256 6.33 0.24 4.09
N LEU A 257 6.04 0.82 2.91
CA LEU A 257 4.85 1.66 2.70
C LEU A 257 3.54 0.91 2.99
N ILE A 258 3.49 -0.40 2.73
CA ILE A 258 2.32 -1.23 3.06
C ILE A 258 2.12 -1.31 4.58
N GLU A 259 3.21 -1.40 5.34
CA GLU A 259 3.18 -1.42 6.81
C GLU A 259 2.74 -0.06 7.37
N VAL A 260 3.25 1.03 6.79
CA VAL A 260 2.88 2.40 7.17
C VAL A 260 1.40 2.67 6.86
N ALA A 261 0.86 2.04 5.81
CA ALA A 261 -0.54 2.14 5.42
C ALA A 261 -1.48 1.20 6.21
N ASP A 262 -1.00 0.48 7.22
CA ASP A 262 -1.82 -0.46 7.98
C ASP A 262 -3.07 0.23 8.60
N ASN A 263 -4.22 -0.44 8.47
CA ASN A 263 -5.58 0.07 8.72
C ASN A 263 -6.02 1.27 7.86
N GLY A 264 -5.12 1.85 7.07
CA GLY A 264 -5.36 2.97 6.18
C GLY A 264 -5.63 2.57 4.74
N THR A 265 -5.24 3.44 3.83
CA THR A 265 -5.41 3.28 2.38
C THR A 265 -4.09 3.53 1.67
N LEU A 266 -3.69 2.60 0.81
CA LEU A 266 -2.54 2.74 -0.07
C LEU A 266 -3.04 3.07 -1.47
N PHE A 267 -2.66 4.24 -1.97
CA PHE A 267 -2.96 4.68 -3.33
C PHE A 267 -1.75 4.41 -4.23
N LEU A 268 -1.95 3.63 -5.29
CA LEU A 268 -0.92 3.23 -6.24
C LEU A 268 -1.17 3.93 -7.59
N ASP A 269 -0.50 5.06 -7.82
CA ASP A 269 -0.53 5.73 -9.11
C ASP A 269 0.42 5.07 -10.11
N GLU A 270 0.04 5.10 -11.38
CA GLU A 270 0.75 4.48 -12.49
C GLU A 270 1.12 3.00 -12.26
N ILE A 271 0.15 2.20 -11.79
CA ILE A 271 0.33 0.78 -11.45
C ILE A 271 0.89 -0.08 -12.62
N ALA A 272 0.68 0.38 -13.85
CA ALA A 272 1.19 -0.25 -15.06
C ALA A 272 2.72 -0.23 -15.16
N GLU A 273 3.41 0.64 -14.43
CA GLU A 273 4.88 0.73 -14.43
C GLU A 273 5.54 -0.30 -13.50
N LEU A 274 4.77 -1.07 -12.71
CA LEU A 274 5.34 -2.07 -11.83
C LEU A 274 6.02 -3.21 -12.61
N PRO A 275 7.29 -3.57 -12.28
CA PRO A 275 7.93 -4.76 -12.81
C PRO A 275 7.18 -6.06 -12.45
N LEU A 276 7.26 -7.09 -13.31
CA LEU A 276 6.58 -8.38 -13.10
C LEU A 276 6.89 -9.05 -11.74
N ALA A 277 8.12 -8.89 -11.24
CA ALA A 277 8.52 -9.39 -9.93
C ALA A 277 7.72 -8.70 -8.81
N MET A 278 7.58 -7.38 -8.89
CA MET A 278 6.78 -6.59 -7.94
C MET A 278 5.29 -6.93 -8.04
N GLN A 279 4.77 -7.12 -9.25
CA GLN A 279 3.38 -7.53 -9.46
C GLN A 279 3.06 -8.85 -8.72
N SER A 280 3.98 -9.81 -8.72
CA SER A 280 3.80 -11.10 -8.04
C SER A 280 3.78 -10.96 -6.52
N LYS A 281 4.59 -10.06 -5.95
CA LYS A 281 4.59 -9.79 -4.50
C LYS A 281 3.35 -9.00 -4.08
N LEU A 282 2.96 -7.99 -4.86
CA LEU A 282 1.75 -7.22 -4.61
C LEU A 282 0.49 -8.09 -4.65
N LEU A 283 0.43 -9.05 -5.58
CA LEU A 283 -0.66 -10.03 -5.64
C LEU A 283 -0.80 -10.79 -4.32
N ARG A 284 0.31 -11.26 -3.75
CA ARG A 284 0.29 -11.98 -2.46
C ARG A 284 -0.31 -11.12 -1.35
N VAL A 285 0.04 -9.85 -1.28
CA VAL A 285 -0.52 -8.91 -0.29
C VAL A 285 -2.02 -8.73 -0.51
N LEU A 286 -2.47 -8.58 -1.76
CA LEU A 286 -3.90 -8.43 -2.08
C LEU A 286 -4.73 -9.68 -1.76
N GLU A 287 -4.12 -10.87 -1.79
CA GLU A 287 -4.82 -12.14 -1.56
C GLU A 287 -4.82 -12.61 -0.12
N SER A 288 -3.67 -12.58 0.56
CA SER A 288 -3.53 -13.10 1.93
C SER A 288 -3.36 -12.02 2.99
N SER A 289 -3.25 -10.75 2.58
CA SER A 289 -2.87 -9.63 3.46
C SER A 289 -1.52 -9.83 4.14
N GLU A 290 -0.70 -10.77 3.67
CA GLU A 290 0.60 -11.09 4.23
C GLU A 290 1.69 -10.26 3.58
N VAL A 291 2.54 -9.69 4.43
CA VAL A 291 3.68 -8.87 4.03
C VAL A 291 4.93 -9.45 4.70
N GLN A 292 6.02 -9.45 3.95
CA GLN A 292 7.33 -9.93 4.38
C GLN A 292 8.37 -8.88 4.00
N ARG A 293 9.18 -8.45 4.97
CA ARG A 293 10.29 -7.53 4.72
C ARG A 293 11.43 -8.23 3.98
N LEU A 294 12.22 -7.48 3.22
CA LEU A 294 13.42 -8.01 2.59
C LEU A 294 14.43 -8.45 3.65
N GLY A 295 14.97 -9.66 3.47
CA GLY A 295 15.93 -10.26 4.40
C GLY A 295 15.31 -10.82 5.69
N ASP A 296 14.00 -10.72 5.85
CA ASP A 296 13.27 -11.24 7.01
C ASP A 296 12.60 -12.57 6.67
N THR A 297 12.43 -13.44 7.66
CA THR A 297 11.65 -14.69 7.56
C THR A 297 10.27 -14.57 8.22
N SER A 298 10.04 -13.49 8.98
CA SER A 298 8.75 -13.22 9.60
C SER A 298 7.73 -12.73 8.57
N ILE A 299 6.48 -13.18 8.74
CA ILE A 299 5.33 -12.73 7.95
C ILE A 299 4.38 -12.04 8.91
N TYR A 300 3.91 -10.84 8.54
CA TYR A 300 2.89 -10.12 9.28
C TYR A 300 1.69 -9.83 8.38
N LYS A 301 0.53 -9.62 9.00
CA LYS A 301 -0.70 -9.26 8.29
C LYS A 301 -0.89 -7.75 8.33
N ALA A 302 -1.08 -7.14 7.17
CA ALA A 302 -1.40 -5.72 7.02
C ALA A 302 -2.83 -5.56 6.48
N ASN A 303 -3.66 -4.83 7.20
CA ASN A 303 -5.03 -4.53 6.81
C ASN A 303 -5.07 -3.24 5.99
N VAL A 304 -4.77 -3.32 4.69
CA VAL A 304 -4.65 -2.15 3.82
C VAL A 304 -5.76 -2.15 2.76
N ARG A 305 -6.46 -1.02 2.62
CA ARG A 305 -7.34 -0.79 1.47
C ARG A 305 -6.51 -0.30 0.29
N PHE A 306 -6.69 -0.90 -0.88
CA PHE A 306 -5.98 -0.52 -2.09
C PHE A 306 -6.84 0.34 -3.03
N ILE A 307 -6.27 1.42 -3.54
CA ILE A 307 -6.79 2.17 -4.68
C ILE A 307 -5.67 2.23 -5.71
N ALA A 308 -5.88 1.69 -6.90
CA ALA A 308 -4.90 1.73 -7.98
C ALA A 308 -5.34 2.70 -9.08
N ALA A 309 -4.38 3.28 -9.79
CA ALA A 309 -4.62 4.17 -10.91
C ALA A 309 -3.73 3.85 -12.10
N THR A 310 -4.27 4.01 -13.31
CA THR A 310 -3.54 3.83 -14.57
C THR A 310 -4.08 4.73 -15.68
N ASN A 311 -3.21 5.13 -16.60
CA ASN A 311 -3.54 5.72 -17.90
C ASN A 311 -3.33 4.72 -19.06
N LYS A 312 -2.69 3.57 -18.84
CA LYS A 312 -2.43 2.54 -19.86
C LYS A 312 -3.54 1.49 -19.90
N ASP A 313 -3.72 0.88 -21.07
CA ASP A 313 -4.60 -0.29 -21.24
C ASP A 313 -3.93 -1.55 -20.69
N LEU A 314 -4.30 -1.91 -19.45
CA LEU A 314 -3.79 -3.11 -18.78
C LEU A 314 -4.17 -4.39 -19.52
N LYS A 315 -5.29 -4.45 -20.25
CA LYS A 315 -5.67 -5.65 -21.00
C LYS A 315 -4.74 -5.89 -22.19
N ALA A 316 -4.35 -4.82 -22.88
CA ALA A 316 -3.32 -4.88 -23.93
C ALA A 316 -1.94 -5.26 -23.34
N MET A 317 -1.61 -4.79 -22.14
CA MET A 317 -0.36 -5.19 -21.48
C MET A 317 -0.35 -6.66 -21.05
N ILE A 318 -1.51 -7.23 -20.69
CA ILE A 318 -1.65 -8.66 -20.40
C ILE A 318 -1.38 -9.50 -21.66
N SER A 319 -1.93 -9.12 -22.81
CA SER A 319 -1.68 -9.85 -24.07
C SER A 319 -0.20 -9.76 -24.49
N GLN A 320 0.49 -8.68 -24.12
CA GLN A 320 1.93 -8.49 -24.31
C GLN A 320 2.80 -9.13 -23.20
N LYS A 321 2.20 -9.78 -22.20
CA LYS A 321 2.88 -10.36 -21.01
C LYS A 321 3.67 -9.34 -20.17
N LEU A 322 3.33 -8.06 -20.27
CA LEU A 322 3.91 -6.98 -19.46
C LEU A 322 3.16 -6.79 -18.13
N PHE A 323 1.93 -7.30 -18.04
CA PHE A 323 1.12 -7.26 -16.83
C PHE A 323 0.49 -8.61 -16.56
N ARG A 324 0.41 -9.02 -15.31
CA ARG A 324 -0.18 -10.31 -14.94
C ARG A 324 -1.71 -10.25 -14.91
N SER A 325 -2.34 -11.29 -15.45
CA SER A 325 -3.81 -11.39 -15.50
C SER A 325 -4.43 -11.55 -14.11
N ASP A 326 -3.82 -12.33 -13.22
CA ASP A 326 -4.29 -12.56 -11.85
C ASP A 326 -4.32 -11.26 -11.02
N LEU A 327 -3.23 -10.48 -11.06
CA LEU A 327 -3.17 -9.17 -10.41
C LEU A 327 -4.22 -8.20 -10.96
N TYR A 328 -4.42 -8.19 -12.29
CA TYR A 328 -5.44 -7.36 -12.91
C TYR A 328 -6.83 -7.62 -12.34
N TYR A 329 -7.25 -8.88 -12.19
CA TYR A 329 -8.57 -9.20 -11.64
C TYR A 329 -8.71 -8.86 -10.15
N ARG A 330 -7.63 -8.90 -9.37
CA ARG A 330 -7.63 -8.49 -7.96
C ARG A 330 -7.66 -6.97 -7.78
N LEU A 331 -7.08 -6.22 -8.70
CA LEU A 331 -7.10 -4.75 -8.67
C LEU A 331 -8.37 -4.18 -9.29
N ASN A 332 -8.83 -4.73 -10.41
CA ASN A 332 -9.96 -4.25 -11.19
C ASN A 332 -11.30 -4.79 -10.67
N VAL A 333 -11.52 -4.73 -9.35
CA VAL A 333 -12.79 -5.14 -8.72
C VAL A 333 -13.87 -4.10 -9.00
N ILE A 334 -13.56 -2.82 -8.75
CA ILE A 334 -14.46 -1.71 -9.05
C ILE A 334 -13.74 -0.70 -9.96
N PRO A 335 -13.95 -0.74 -11.28
CA PRO A 335 -13.39 0.23 -12.21
C PRO A 335 -14.17 1.54 -12.17
N ILE A 336 -13.46 2.66 -12.06
CA ILE A 336 -14.00 4.01 -12.21
C ILE A 336 -13.20 4.71 -13.31
N LYS A 337 -13.87 5.06 -14.40
CA LYS A 337 -13.26 5.78 -15.53
C LYS A 337 -13.44 7.28 -15.34
N LEU A 338 -12.34 8.02 -15.25
CA LEU A 338 -12.36 9.48 -15.24
C LEU A 338 -12.32 10.00 -16.68
N PRO A 339 -13.29 10.83 -17.10
CA PRO A 339 -13.29 11.39 -18.45
C PRO A 339 -12.15 12.42 -18.61
N PRO A 340 -11.54 12.51 -19.80
CA PRO A 340 -10.64 13.59 -20.14
C PRO A 340 -11.37 14.94 -20.10
N LEU A 341 -10.63 16.02 -19.90
CA LEU A 341 -11.15 17.37 -19.68
C LEU A 341 -12.02 17.85 -20.85
N LYS A 342 -11.68 17.48 -22.09
CA LYS A 342 -12.48 17.74 -23.30
C LYS A 342 -13.90 17.16 -23.28
N GLU A 343 -14.12 16.08 -22.54
CA GLU A 343 -15.43 15.42 -22.41
C GLU A 343 -16.29 16.02 -21.28
N ARG A 344 -15.74 16.98 -20.53
CA ARG A 344 -16.38 17.67 -19.40
C ARG A 344 -16.17 19.19 -19.49
N ALA A 345 -16.65 19.77 -20.59
CA ALA A 345 -16.44 21.19 -20.91
C ALA A 345 -16.95 22.14 -19.81
N GLU A 346 -18.01 21.77 -19.08
CA GLU A 346 -18.54 22.58 -17.97
C GLU A 346 -17.51 22.74 -16.84
N ASP A 347 -16.64 21.74 -16.65
CA ASP A 347 -15.63 21.76 -15.58
C ASP A 347 -14.44 22.67 -15.95
N ILE A 348 -14.17 22.87 -17.25
CA ILE A 348 -13.02 23.64 -17.76
C ILE A 348 -13.02 25.06 -17.19
N LEU A 349 -14.14 25.77 -17.34
CA LEU A 349 -14.24 27.17 -16.91
C LEU A 349 -14.17 27.30 -15.39
N ILE A 350 -14.74 26.34 -14.65
CA ILE A 350 -14.70 26.32 -13.20
C ILE A 350 -13.27 26.11 -12.70
N PHE A 351 -12.55 25.14 -13.27
CA PHE A 351 -11.12 24.98 -13.01
C PHE A 351 -10.35 26.24 -13.34
N ALA A 352 -10.61 26.84 -14.51
CA ALA A 352 -9.89 28.03 -14.94
C ALA A 352 -10.06 29.20 -13.97
N HIS A 353 -11.30 29.51 -13.59
CA HIS A 353 -11.60 30.56 -12.62
C HIS A 353 -11.07 30.24 -11.22
N LYS A 354 -11.11 28.98 -10.80
CA LYS A 354 -10.55 28.54 -9.52
C LYS A 354 -9.03 28.79 -9.49
N PHE A 355 -8.29 28.33 -10.48
CA PHE A 355 -6.85 28.53 -10.55
C PHE A 355 -6.48 30.02 -10.65
N LEU A 356 -7.22 30.80 -11.45
CA LEU A 356 -7.01 32.25 -11.52
C LEU A 356 -7.21 32.92 -10.15
N LYS A 357 -8.25 32.55 -9.41
CA LYS A 357 -8.53 33.08 -8.08
C LYS A 357 -7.41 32.73 -7.09
N GLU A 358 -6.92 31.48 -7.12
CA GLU A 358 -5.80 31.02 -6.30
C GLU A 358 -4.52 31.81 -6.62
N LEU A 359 -4.19 31.98 -7.90
CA LEU A 359 -2.99 32.70 -8.34
C LEU A 359 -3.08 34.20 -8.06
N ASN A 360 -4.25 34.82 -8.26
CA ASN A 360 -4.49 36.22 -7.89
C ASN A 360 -4.27 36.44 -6.40
N LYS A 361 -4.77 35.54 -5.56
CA LYS A 361 -4.53 35.60 -4.11
C LYS A 361 -3.05 35.42 -3.77
N LYS A 362 -2.38 34.44 -4.38
CA LYS A 362 -0.97 34.12 -4.14
C LYS A 362 -0.03 35.27 -4.50
N TYR A 363 -0.27 35.93 -5.63
CA TYR A 363 0.57 37.02 -6.14
C TYR A 363 0.02 38.42 -5.87
N ALA A 364 -1.05 38.54 -5.09
CA ALA A 364 -1.77 39.79 -4.83
C ALA A 364 -2.16 40.57 -6.11
N LEU A 365 -2.59 39.85 -7.14
CA LEU A 365 -3.01 40.37 -8.44
C LEU A 365 -4.54 40.45 -8.55
N LYS A 366 -5.05 41.18 -9.55
CA LYS A 366 -6.49 41.29 -9.85
C LYS A 366 -6.79 40.98 -11.32
N LYS A 367 -6.21 39.88 -11.81
CA LYS A 367 -6.33 39.49 -13.21
C LYS A 367 -7.68 38.82 -13.51
N ALA A 368 -8.19 39.03 -14.71
CA ALA A 368 -9.43 38.46 -15.22
C ALA A 368 -9.24 37.91 -16.64
N PHE A 369 -9.97 36.85 -17.01
CA PHE A 369 -9.96 36.35 -18.39
C PHE A 369 -10.80 37.23 -19.31
N SER A 370 -10.35 37.43 -20.55
CA SER A 370 -11.18 38.00 -21.59
C SER A 370 -12.26 36.99 -22.05
N ALA A 371 -13.33 37.51 -22.68
CA ALA A 371 -14.36 36.65 -23.27
C ALA A 371 -13.78 35.71 -24.35
N GLN A 372 -12.81 36.22 -25.14
CA GLN A 372 -12.09 35.43 -26.14
C GLN A 372 -11.30 34.29 -25.50
N ALA A 373 -10.59 34.55 -24.40
CA ALA A 373 -9.84 33.52 -23.68
C ALA A 373 -10.75 32.41 -23.14
N THR A 374 -11.92 32.80 -22.62
CA THR A 374 -12.93 31.87 -22.10
C THR A 374 -13.42 30.92 -23.19
N GLN A 375 -13.71 31.45 -24.39
CA GLN A 375 -14.10 30.63 -25.54
C GLN A 375 -12.96 29.73 -26.01
N ALA A 376 -11.74 30.27 -26.11
CA ALA A 376 -10.57 29.49 -26.52
C ALA A 376 -10.24 28.34 -25.55
N PHE A 377 -10.55 28.47 -24.25
CA PHE A 377 -10.45 27.36 -23.31
C PHE A 377 -11.44 26.23 -23.60
N LEU A 378 -12.65 26.54 -24.07
CA LEU A 378 -13.65 25.53 -24.43
C LEU A 378 -13.33 24.83 -25.75
N ASP A 379 -12.73 25.55 -26.69
CA ASP A 379 -12.40 25.02 -28.02
C ASP A 379 -11.13 24.16 -28.02
N TYR A 380 -10.28 24.30 -27.00
CA TYR A 380 -9.04 23.55 -26.90
C TYR A 380 -9.23 22.13 -26.35
N SER A 381 -8.44 21.17 -26.85
CA SER A 381 -8.59 19.74 -26.55
C SER A 381 -7.96 19.30 -25.22
N TRP A 382 -7.07 20.11 -24.64
CA TRP A 382 -6.39 19.85 -23.37
C TRP A 382 -5.77 18.44 -23.25
N PRO A 383 -4.79 18.08 -24.10
CA PRO A 383 -4.13 16.77 -24.05
C PRO A 383 -3.50 16.43 -22.69
N GLY A 384 -3.03 17.43 -21.93
CA GLY A 384 -2.54 17.27 -20.55
C GLY A 384 -3.59 17.52 -19.47
N ASN A 385 -4.87 17.59 -19.85
CA ASN A 385 -6.03 17.70 -18.98
C ASN A 385 -5.90 18.87 -17.97
N VAL A 386 -6.29 18.65 -16.71
CA VAL A 386 -6.32 19.69 -15.67
C VAL A 386 -4.91 20.19 -15.33
N ARG A 387 -3.89 19.33 -15.47
CA ARG A 387 -2.50 19.70 -15.20
C ARG A 387 -2.00 20.72 -16.23
N GLU A 388 -2.30 20.50 -17.50
CA GLU A 388 -1.98 21.46 -18.56
C GLU A 388 -2.75 22.76 -18.39
N LEU A 389 -4.07 22.69 -18.13
CA LEU A 389 -4.90 23.87 -17.88
C LEU A 389 -4.32 24.76 -16.77
N ARG A 390 -3.92 24.15 -15.64
CA ARG A 390 -3.29 24.88 -14.53
C ARG A 390 -1.99 25.54 -14.96
N ASN A 391 -1.11 24.81 -15.66
CA ASN A 391 0.18 25.33 -16.11
C ASN A 391 0.03 26.48 -17.11
N VAL A 392 -0.91 26.37 -18.05
CA VAL A 392 -1.22 27.41 -19.03
C VAL A 392 -1.73 28.67 -18.33
N ILE A 393 -2.66 28.53 -17.39
CA ILE A 393 -3.19 29.68 -16.63
C ILE A 393 -2.12 30.33 -15.77
N GLU A 394 -1.30 29.54 -15.07
CA GLU A 394 -0.17 30.08 -14.31
C GLU A 394 0.79 30.86 -15.19
N ARG A 395 1.14 30.31 -16.36
CA ARG A 395 1.95 31.00 -17.36
C ARG A 395 1.30 32.31 -17.78
N LEU A 396 0.03 32.32 -18.15
CA LEU A 396 -0.71 33.53 -18.53
C LEU A 396 -0.70 34.59 -17.42
N VAL A 397 -0.90 34.18 -16.16
CA VAL A 397 -0.89 35.07 -15.00
C VAL A 397 0.50 35.65 -14.74
N ILE A 398 1.58 34.90 -14.98
CA ILE A 398 2.94 35.39 -14.73
C ILE A 398 3.46 36.25 -15.88
N THR A 399 3.22 35.86 -17.14
CA THR A 399 3.80 36.54 -18.30
C THR A 399 3.04 37.77 -18.74
N SER A 400 1.75 37.86 -18.44
CA SER A 400 0.93 39.01 -18.87
C SER A 400 1.24 40.25 -18.05
N THR A 401 1.47 41.38 -18.70
CA THR A 401 1.58 42.70 -18.05
C THR A 401 0.22 43.35 -17.80
N SER A 402 -0.81 42.92 -18.52
CA SER A 402 -2.19 43.39 -18.41
C SER A 402 -2.97 42.67 -17.31
N ASP A 403 -3.95 43.35 -16.72
CA ASP A 403 -4.94 42.75 -15.83
C ASP A 403 -5.95 41.87 -16.57
N ILE A 404 -6.16 42.12 -17.87
CA ILE A 404 -7.00 41.28 -18.74
C ILE A 404 -6.10 40.26 -19.44
N LEU A 405 -6.36 38.99 -19.18
CA LEU A 405 -5.68 37.84 -19.75
C LEU A 405 -6.34 37.41 -21.05
N TYR A 406 -5.51 37.26 -22.09
CA TYR A 406 -5.90 36.71 -23.37
C TYR A 406 -5.30 35.32 -23.51
N PHE A 407 -6.00 34.43 -24.20
CA PHE A 407 -5.51 33.11 -24.54
C PHE A 407 -5.78 32.89 -26.02
N GLU A 408 -4.70 32.74 -26.77
CA GLU A 408 -4.70 32.32 -28.16
C GLU A 408 -3.90 31.02 -28.17
N TYR A 409 -4.51 29.93 -28.63
CA TYR A 409 -3.80 28.68 -28.76
C TYR A 409 -2.95 28.75 -30.03
N ASP A 410 -1.66 29.01 -29.88
CA ASP A 410 -0.70 28.83 -30.96
C ASP A 410 -0.66 27.35 -31.35
N LEU A 411 -0.94 27.07 -32.62
CA LEU A 411 -0.80 25.74 -33.24
C LEU A 411 0.63 25.18 -33.17
N GLU A 412 1.61 25.95 -32.69
CA GLU A 412 3.03 25.58 -32.60
C GLU A 412 3.36 24.60 -31.45
N CYS A 413 2.42 24.26 -30.56
CA CYS A 413 2.64 23.34 -29.43
C CYS A 413 1.99 21.95 -29.57
N LEU A 414 1.71 21.47 -30.78
CA LEU A 414 1.42 20.04 -30.97
C LEU A 414 2.73 19.25 -30.84
N PRO A 415 2.77 18.08 -30.15
CA PRO A 415 3.84 17.13 -30.38
C PRO A 415 3.89 16.83 -31.88
N GLU A 416 5.07 16.85 -32.48
CA GLU A 416 5.25 16.53 -33.90
C GLU A 416 4.40 15.30 -34.25
N ILE A 417 3.31 15.54 -34.97
CA ILE A 417 2.58 14.44 -35.60
C ILE A 417 3.56 13.96 -36.65
N ASP A 418 4.18 12.81 -36.38
CA ASP A 418 5.01 12.09 -37.33
C ASP A 418 4.10 11.61 -38.47
N ILE A 419 3.77 12.53 -39.38
CA ILE A 419 3.10 12.19 -40.62
C ILE A 419 4.16 11.44 -41.41
N ALA A 420 4.09 10.11 -41.37
CA ALA A 420 4.97 9.24 -42.13
C ALA A 420 4.82 9.54 -43.63
N TYR A 421 5.65 10.46 -44.13
CA TYR A 421 5.70 10.82 -45.53
C TYR A 421 6.33 9.65 -46.30
N GLN A 422 5.51 8.82 -46.92
CA GLN A 422 5.98 7.73 -47.77
C GLN A 422 6.19 8.22 -49.21
N GLY A 423 7.42 8.11 -49.71
CA GLY A 423 7.78 8.42 -51.10
C GLY A 423 9.02 9.31 -51.22
N THR A 424 9.29 9.77 -52.44
CA THR A 424 10.41 10.71 -52.68
C THR A 424 10.03 12.12 -52.22
N LEU A 425 11.01 12.95 -51.86
CA LEU A 425 10.80 14.36 -51.50
C LEU A 425 9.93 15.09 -52.52
N LYS A 426 10.09 14.78 -53.81
CA LYS A 426 9.31 15.35 -54.91
C LYS A 426 7.83 14.96 -54.87
N SER A 427 7.49 13.72 -54.50
CA SER A 427 6.08 13.29 -54.40
C SER A 427 5.41 13.86 -53.16
N VAL A 428 6.15 13.94 -52.06
CA VAL A 428 5.67 14.50 -50.79
C VAL A 428 5.40 16.00 -50.92
N MET A 429 6.36 16.77 -51.45
CA MET A 429 6.18 18.20 -51.67
C MET A 429 5.00 18.49 -52.61
N LYS A 430 4.82 17.67 -53.66
CA LYS A 430 3.69 17.84 -54.59
C LYS A 430 2.33 17.63 -53.90
N ALA A 431 2.20 16.58 -53.08
CA ALA A 431 0.96 16.28 -52.37
C ALA A 431 0.61 17.34 -51.31
N VAL A 432 1.61 17.83 -50.58
CA VAL A 432 1.44 18.92 -49.60
C VAL A 432 1.06 20.23 -50.31
N GLU A 433 1.72 20.54 -51.42
CA GLU A 433 1.45 21.74 -52.22
C GLU A 433 0.02 21.72 -52.81
N GLU A 434 -0.44 20.58 -53.35
CA GLU A 434 -1.80 20.43 -53.87
C GLU A 434 -2.86 20.59 -52.76
N LYS A 435 -2.66 19.94 -51.60
CA LYS A 435 -3.56 20.05 -50.47
C LYS A 435 -3.68 21.49 -49.96
N TYR A 436 -2.55 22.19 -49.87
CA TYR A 436 -2.51 23.58 -49.40
C TYR A 436 -3.17 24.55 -50.39
N ILE A 437 -2.97 24.35 -51.70
CA ILE A 437 -3.65 25.13 -52.74
C ILE A 437 -5.17 24.95 -52.68
N HIS A 438 -5.66 23.71 -52.51
CA HIS A 438 -7.09 23.42 -52.40
C HIS A 438 -7.72 24.04 -51.16
N GLN A 439 -7.05 23.96 -50.01
CA GLN A 439 -7.51 24.61 -48.78
C GLN A 439 -7.62 26.12 -48.96
N MET A 440 -6.58 26.77 -49.50
CA MET A 440 -6.57 28.22 -49.69
C MET A 440 -7.63 28.69 -50.69
N LEU A 441 -7.91 27.90 -51.73
CA LEU A 441 -9.00 28.16 -52.67
C LEU A 441 -10.39 28.04 -52.02
N ALA A 442 -10.57 27.06 -51.12
CA ALA A 442 -11.82 26.89 -50.37
C ALA A 442 -12.06 28.09 -49.41
N GLU A 443 -11.04 28.51 -48.67
CA GLU A 443 -11.08 29.66 -47.76
C GLU A 443 -11.34 30.99 -48.51
N CYS A 444 -10.87 31.11 -49.76
CA CYS A 444 -11.11 32.28 -50.61
C CYS A 444 -12.45 32.23 -51.36
N GLY A 445 -13.27 31.20 -51.14
CA GLY A 445 -14.57 31.00 -51.82
C GLY A 445 -14.45 30.76 -53.33
N GLY A 446 -13.37 30.10 -53.76
CA GLY A 446 -13.11 29.78 -55.17
C GLY A 446 -12.51 30.92 -56.01
N ARG A 447 -12.22 32.08 -55.40
CA ARG A 447 -11.61 33.24 -56.10
C ARG A 447 -10.10 33.05 -56.27
N VAL A 448 -9.69 32.66 -57.48
CA VAL A 448 -8.30 32.31 -57.81
C VAL A 448 -7.34 33.51 -57.66
N ASP A 449 -7.77 34.72 -58.01
CA ASP A 449 -6.90 35.91 -57.89
C ASP A 449 -6.58 36.28 -56.43
N GLU A 450 -7.53 36.05 -55.52
CA GLU A 450 -7.33 36.30 -54.09
C GLU A 450 -6.44 35.23 -53.48
N ALA A 451 -6.67 33.95 -53.83
CA ALA A 451 -5.81 32.84 -53.41
C ALA A 451 -4.36 33.00 -53.94
N ALA A 452 -4.19 33.47 -55.18
CA ALA A 452 -2.88 33.75 -55.78
C ALA A 452 -2.09 34.82 -55.00
N ARG A 453 -2.78 35.91 -54.62
CA ARG A 453 -2.17 37.00 -53.85
C ARG A 453 -1.75 36.53 -52.46
N ARG A 454 -2.59 35.74 -51.78
CA ARG A 454 -2.30 35.19 -50.45
C ARG A 454 -1.20 34.15 -50.45
N LEU A 455 -1.12 33.32 -51.49
CA LEU A 455 -0.07 32.33 -51.66
C LEU A 455 1.25 32.92 -52.17
N GLY A 456 1.26 34.21 -52.57
CA GLY A 456 2.46 34.86 -53.11
C GLY A 456 2.89 34.31 -54.48
N VAL A 457 1.98 33.69 -55.22
CA VAL A 457 2.26 33.04 -56.51
C VAL A 457 1.50 33.70 -57.66
N HIS A 458 2.07 33.64 -58.86
CA HIS A 458 1.42 34.23 -60.03
C HIS A 458 0.17 33.44 -60.43
N ARG A 459 -0.94 34.13 -60.75
CA ARG A 459 -2.25 33.51 -61.06
C ARG A 459 -2.19 32.38 -62.10
N THR A 460 -1.35 32.51 -63.13
CA THR A 460 -1.19 31.50 -64.19
C THR A 460 -0.58 30.18 -63.66
N MET A 461 0.18 30.21 -62.57
CA MET A 461 0.72 29.00 -61.93
C MET A 461 -0.41 28.17 -61.31
N LEU A 462 -1.33 28.82 -60.60
CA LEU A 462 -2.52 28.18 -60.01
C LEU A 462 -3.47 27.60 -61.06
N TYR A 463 -3.70 28.32 -62.17
CA TYR A 463 -4.49 27.80 -63.29
C TYR A 463 -3.84 26.57 -63.94
N ARG A 464 -2.51 26.56 -64.10
CA ARG A 464 -1.77 25.43 -64.67
C ARG A 464 -1.84 24.19 -63.79
N LYS A 465 -1.79 24.35 -62.47
CA LYS A 465 -1.93 23.23 -61.52
C LYS A 465 -3.36 22.71 -61.44
N LYS A 466 -4.36 23.60 -61.43
CA LYS A 466 -5.78 23.23 -61.48
C LYS A 466 -6.16 22.45 -62.75
N ASN A 467 -5.59 22.80 -63.90
CA ASN A 467 -5.90 22.12 -65.17
C ASN A 467 -5.13 20.79 -65.37
N ASN A 468 -4.07 20.53 -64.62
CA ASN A 468 -3.33 19.26 -64.68
C ASN A 468 -3.99 18.13 -63.87
N GLU A 469 -5.06 18.40 -63.12
CA GLU A 469 -5.88 17.39 -62.42
C GLU A 469 -6.96 16.76 -63.32
N PHE A 470 -7.19 17.27 -64.54
CA PHE A 470 -8.20 16.79 -65.50
C PHE A 470 -7.61 16.09 -66.74
N LYS A 471 -6.39 15.55 -66.65
CA LYS A 471 -5.76 14.75 -67.71
C LYS A 471 -5.33 13.39 -67.24
#